data_AF-A0A7W0NKC9-F1
#
_entry.id   AF-A0A7W0NKC9-F1
#
_cell.length_a   1.000
_cell.length_b   1.000
_cell.length_c   1.000
_cell.angle_alpha   90.00
_cell.angle_beta   90.00
_cell.angle_gamma   90.00
#
_symmetry.space_group_name_H-M   'P 1'
#
loop_
_entity.id
_entity.type
_entity.pdbx_description
1 polymer ?
#
loop_
_entity_poly.entity_id
_entity_poly.type
_entity_poly.pdbx_seq_one_letter_code
_entity_poly.pdbx_strand_id
1 'polypeptide(L)' 'HFPWDEIRRHAARNTVLRPGDILGSGTVGTGCILELGDGRWLQPGDVVEFEVEGIGVLRNTVGPRG' A
#
# COMPACT_ATOMS: atom_id res chain seq x y z
N HIS A 1 -12.54 -8.01 -3.45
CA HIS A 1 -11.54 -8.77 -2.66
C HIS A 1 -11.04 -9.92 -3.52
N PHE A 2 -9.72 -10.09 -3.65
CA PHE A 2 -9.10 -11.16 -4.46
C PHE A 2 -8.21 -12.03 -3.56
N PRO A 3 -8.28 -13.37 -3.64
CA PRO A 3 -7.41 -14.24 -2.86
C PRO A 3 -5.96 -14.21 -3.38
N TRP A 4 -4.99 -14.51 -2.52
CA TRP A 4 -3.56 -14.45 -2.84
C TRP A 4 -3.15 -15.28 -4.06
N ASP A 5 -3.74 -16.47 -4.24
CA ASP A 5 -3.47 -17.30 -5.41
C ASP A 5 -3.92 -16.64 -6.72
N GLU A 6 -5.00 -15.87 -6.68
CA GLU A 6 -5.47 -15.13 -7.85
C GLU A 6 -4.57 -13.93 -8.14
N ILE A 7 -4.16 -13.19 -7.11
CA ILE A 7 -3.19 -12.08 -7.23
C ILE A 7 -1.89 -12.59 -7.83
N ARG A 8 -1.34 -13.72 -7.32
CA ARG A 8 -0.11 -14.33 -7.82
C ARG A 8 -0.25 -14.77 -9.28
N ARG A 9 -1.33 -15.47 -9.63
CA ARG A 9 -1.61 -15.88 -11.02
C ARG A 9 -1.73 -14.68 -11.95
N HIS A 10 -2.38 -13.61 -11.49
CA HIS A 10 -2.53 -12.38 -12.27
C HIS A 10 -1.17 -11.70 -12.52
N ALA A 11 -0.37 -11.51 -11.47
CA ALA A 11 0.96 -10.93 -11.58
C ALA A 11 1.87 -11.72 -12.53
N ALA A 12 1.81 -13.06 -12.48
CA ALA A 12 2.63 -13.93 -13.32
C ALA A 12 2.22 -14.01 -14.81
N ARG A 13 1.13 -13.35 -15.25
CA ARG A 13 0.65 -13.46 -16.65
C ARG A 13 1.64 -12.89 -17.67
N ASN A 14 2.32 -11.81 -17.31
CA ASN A 14 3.16 -11.05 -18.24
C ASN A 14 4.60 -10.82 -17.71
N THR A 15 4.98 -11.47 -16.62
CA THR A 15 6.34 -11.42 -16.06
C THR A 15 6.68 -12.69 -15.30
N VAL A 16 7.96 -12.94 -15.07
CA VAL A 16 8.46 -14.07 -14.26
C VAL A 16 8.63 -13.60 -12.82
N LEU A 17 7.82 -14.14 -11.91
CA LEU A 17 7.99 -13.92 -10.47
C LEU A 17 9.19 -14.71 -9.95
N ARG A 18 10.02 -14.07 -9.13
CA ARG A 18 11.23 -14.63 -8.53
C ARG A 18 11.12 -14.67 -7.00
N PRO A 19 11.82 -15.60 -6.32
CA PRO A 19 11.94 -15.55 -4.87
C PRO A 19 12.49 -14.19 -4.41
N GLY A 20 11.79 -13.57 -3.45
CA GLY A 20 12.11 -12.23 -2.95
C GLY A 20 11.29 -11.10 -3.58
N ASP A 21 10.51 -11.37 -4.64
CA ASP A 21 9.59 -10.37 -5.19
C ASP A 21 8.50 -9.99 -4.16
N ILE A 22 8.17 -8.70 -4.10
CA ILE A 22 7.16 -8.15 -3.20
C ILE A 22 5.90 -7.84 -4.01
N LEU A 23 4.78 -8.46 -3.64
CA LEU A 23 3.48 -8.20 -4.25
C LEU A 23 2.62 -7.34 -3.32
N GLY A 24 2.17 -6.18 -3.81
CA GLY A 24 1.16 -5.35 -3.13
C GLY A 24 -0.24 -5.79 -3.53
N SER A 25 -1.07 -6.18 -2.56
CA SER A 25 -2.46 -6.63 -2.80
C SER A 25 -3.45 -5.48 -3.11
N GLY A 26 -2.97 -4.25 -3.15
CA GLY A 26 -3.80 -3.04 -3.21
C GLY A 26 -4.11 -2.47 -1.83
N THR A 27 -4.73 -1.30 -1.81
CA THR A 27 -5.14 -0.60 -0.59
C THR A 27 -6.54 -1.04 -0.14
N VAL A 28 -6.87 -0.76 1.13
CA VAL A 28 -8.26 -0.84 1.61
C VAL A 28 -9.09 0.31 1.02
N GLY A 29 -10.41 0.22 1.13
CA GLY A 29 -11.30 1.34 0.78
C GLY A 29 -10.97 2.56 1.64
N THR A 30 -10.99 3.75 1.03
CA THR A 30 -10.53 5.02 1.65
C THR A 30 -9.06 5.02 2.08
N GLY A 31 -8.27 4.06 1.60
CA GLY A 31 -6.84 3.95 1.89
C GLY A 31 -6.00 5.00 1.15
N CYS A 32 -6.56 5.69 0.16
CA CYS A 32 -5.93 6.83 -0.51
C CYS A 32 -6.57 8.14 -0.05
N ILE A 33 -5.75 9.13 0.31
CA ILE A 33 -6.23 10.45 0.77
C ILE A 33 -7.13 11.14 -0.27
N LEU A 34 -6.93 10.86 -1.56
CA LEU A 34 -7.78 11.37 -2.65
C LEU A 34 -9.23 10.89 -2.53
N GLU A 35 -9.45 9.66 -2.02
CA GLU A 35 -10.78 9.08 -1.85
C GLU A 35 -11.60 9.80 -0.75
N LEU A 36 -10.94 10.58 0.12
CA LEU A 36 -11.61 11.34 1.18
C LEU A 36 -12.32 12.60 0.66
N GLY A 37 -11.95 13.09 -0.54
CA GLY A 37 -12.65 14.20 -1.21
C GLY A 37 -12.57 15.56 -0.53
N ASP A 38 -11.73 15.73 0.49
CA ASP A 38 -11.59 16.96 1.28
C ASP A 38 -10.44 17.88 0.81
N GLY A 39 -9.76 17.51 -0.27
CA GLY A 39 -8.68 18.28 -0.89
C GLY A 39 -7.36 18.29 -0.12
N ARG A 40 -7.24 17.52 0.97
CA ARG A 40 -5.99 17.42 1.73
C ARG A 40 -4.97 16.53 1.01
N TRP A 41 -3.70 16.89 1.18
CA TRP A 41 -2.55 16.15 0.69
C TRP A 41 -1.49 16.07 1.79
N LEU A 42 -0.65 15.03 1.73
CA LEU A 42 0.47 14.85 2.65
C LEU A 42 1.40 16.06 2.63
N GLN A 43 1.72 16.57 3.82
CA GLN A 43 2.66 17.65 4.07
C GLN A 43 3.92 17.11 4.77
N PRO A 44 5.09 17.76 4.61
CA PRO A 44 6.25 17.45 5.43
C PRO A 44 5.93 17.52 6.93
N GLY A 45 6.36 16.50 7.67
CA GLY A 45 6.07 16.34 9.09
C GLY A 45 4.82 15.50 9.39
N ASP A 46 3.94 15.25 8.41
CA ASP A 46 2.81 14.35 8.60
C ASP A 46 3.29 12.95 8.97
N VAL A 47 2.55 12.29 9.87
CA VAL A 47 2.78 10.89 10.22
C VAL A 47 1.74 10.03 9.52
N VAL A 48 2.21 9.00 8.82
CA VAL A 48 1.37 7.99 8.18
C VAL A 48 1.58 6.65 8.86
N GLU A 49 0.49 6.02 9.29
CA GLU A 49 0.49 4.71 9.96
C GLU A 49 -0.37 3.72 9.19
N PHE A 50 0.18 2.50 9.02
CA PHE A 50 -0.54 1.34 8.52
C PHE A 50 -0.48 0.25 9.57
N GLU A 51 -1.62 -0.33 9.91
CA GLU A 51 -1.70 -1.45 10.85
C GLU A 51 -2.32 -2.67 10.16
N VAL A 52 -1.69 -3.82 10.35
CA VAL A 52 -2.25 -5.12 9.96
C VAL A 52 -2.21 -6.04 11.17
N GLU A 53 -3.38 -6.55 11.54
CA GLU A 53 -3.53 -7.51 12.63
C GLU A 53 -2.61 -8.73 12.40
N GLY A 54 -1.87 -9.11 13.44
CA GLY A 54 -0.93 -10.24 13.41
C GLY A 54 0.40 -9.97 12.70
N ILE A 55 0.60 -8.79 12.09
CA ILE A 55 1.89 -8.38 11.49
C ILE A 55 2.48 -7.21 12.29
N GLY A 56 1.70 -6.16 12.52
CA GLY A 56 2.11 -4.99 13.30
C GLY A 56 1.82 -3.66 12.62
N VAL A 57 2.47 -2.60 13.12
CA VAL A 57 2.31 -1.21 12.64
C VAL A 57 3.55 -0.76 11.89
N LEU A 58 3.34 -0.19 10.71
CA LEU A 58 4.33 0.54 9.94
C LEU A 58 4.03 2.04 10.02
N ARG A 59 4.91 2.79 10.73
CA ARG A 59 4.80 4.25 10.92
C ARG A 59 5.93 4.96 10.20
N ASN A 60 5.59 5.97 9.40
CA ASN A 60 6.55 6.82 8.68
C ASN A 60 6.22 8.29 8.86
N THR A 61 7.24 9.14 8.85
CA THR A 61 7.09 10.60 8.81
C THR A 61 7.42 11.10 7.42
N VAL A 62 6.53 11.91 6.85
CA VAL A 62 6.70 12.51 5.52
C VAL A 62 7.86 13.51 5.59
N GLY A 63 8.89 13.27 4.78
CA GLY A 63 10.05 14.15 4.67
C GLY A 63 9.75 15.45 3.91
N PRO A 64 10.70 16.39 3.87
CA PRO A 64 10.61 17.54 2.99
C PRO A 64 10.49 17.09 1.53
N ARG A 65 9.81 17.89 0.71
CA ARG A 65 9.77 17.67 -0.74
C ARG A 65 11.17 17.92 -1.30
N GLY A 66 11.78 16.87 -1.84
CA GLY A 66 13.07 16.93 -2.54
C GLY A 66 12.96 17.53 -3.94
#